data_AF-A0A852Z5J5-F1
#
_entry.id   AF-A0A852Z5J5-F1
#
_cell.length_a   1.000
_cell.length_b   1.000
_cell.length_c   1.000
_cell.angle_alpha   90.00
_cell.angle_beta   90.00
_cell.angle_gamma   90.00
#
_symmetry.space_group_name_H-M   'P 1'
#
loop_
_entity.id
_entity.type
_entity.pdbx_description
1 polymer ?
#
loop_
_entity_poly.entity_id
_entity_poly.type
_entity_poly.pdbx_seq_one_letter_code
_entity_poly.pdbx_strand_id
1 'polypeptide(L)'
;MSFKAEPDSIKSFGERLSELANESNKAAAYVEEWLKIDGEDSRMYFTAASAAENARNTLTDNYDKLKKIQNEAATEIDKAASLYQRLDQEEARKLDRSYE
;
A
#
# COMPACT_ATOMS: atom_id res chain seq x y z
N MET A 1 -25.50 -18.58 8.34
CA MET A 1 -24.64 -17.41 8.58
C MET A 1 -24.71 -16.55 7.33
N SER A 2 -25.26 -15.34 7.42
CA SER A 2 -25.25 -14.40 6.28
C SER A 2 -23.95 -13.61 6.31
N PHE A 3 -23.21 -13.59 5.22
CA PHE A 3 -22.08 -12.70 5.04
C PHE A 3 -22.61 -11.26 4.89
N LYS A 4 -22.26 -10.37 5.83
CA LYS A 4 -22.61 -8.95 5.76
C LYS A 4 -21.33 -8.17 5.46
N ALA A 5 -21.23 -7.61 4.26
CA ALA A 5 -20.19 -6.64 3.94
C ALA A 5 -20.51 -5.32 4.65
N GLU A 6 -19.51 -4.73 5.29
CA GLU A 6 -19.62 -3.40 5.91
C GLU A 6 -18.75 -2.43 5.10
N PRO A 7 -19.35 -1.60 4.23
CA PRO A 7 -18.60 -0.73 3.32
C PRO A 7 -17.57 0.16 4.02
N ASP A 8 -17.89 0.67 5.20
CA ASP A 8 -17.00 1.54 5.98
C ASP A 8 -15.75 0.80 6.47
N SER A 9 -15.92 -0.45 6.93
CA SER A 9 -14.81 -1.31 7.35
C SER A 9 -13.92 -1.69 6.17
N ILE A 10 -14.51 -1.96 5.00
CA ILE A 10 -13.77 -2.25 3.76
C ILE A 10 -12.98 -1.02 3.32
N LYS A 11 -13.60 0.16 3.32
CA LYS A 11 -12.94 1.42 2.97
C LYS A 11 -11.79 1.75 3.93
N SER A 12 -12.00 1.60 5.23
CA SER A 12 -10.96 1.83 6.25
C SER A 12 -9.73 0.92 6.02
N PHE A 13 -9.94 -0.30 5.52
CA PHE A 13 -8.84 -1.18 5.16
C PHE A 13 -8.11 -0.72 3.89
N GLY A 14 -8.83 -0.22 2.88
CA GLY A 14 -8.25 0.43 1.70
C GLY A 14 -7.37 1.63 2.06
N GLU A 15 -7.84 2.48 2.97
CA GLU A 15 -7.08 3.63 3.50
C GLU A 15 -5.77 3.18 4.17
N ARG A 16 -5.82 2.15 5.02
CA ARG A 16 -4.61 1.58 5.67
C ARG A 16 -3.61 1.00 4.67
N LEU A 17 -4.07 0.42 3.56
CA LEU A 17 -3.17 -0.06 2.50
C LEU A 17 -2.49 1.10 1.79
N SER A 18 -3.20 2.20 1.56
CA SER A 18 -2.60 3.42 0.99
C SER A 18 -1.58 4.05 1.94
N GLU A 19 -1.87 4.08 3.25
CA GLU A 19 -0.92 4.49 4.28
C GLU A 19 0.34 3.62 4.26
N LEU A 20 0.20 2.31 4.18
CA LEU A 20 1.32 1.37 4.11
C LEU A 20 2.17 1.57 2.83
N ALA A 21 1.55 1.95 1.71
CA ALA A 21 2.26 2.32 0.49
C ALA A 21 3.11 3.59 0.69
N ASN A 22 2.59 4.57 1.45
CA ASN A 22 3.34 5.76 1.83
C ASN A 22 4.49 5.43 2.78
N GLU A 23 4.30 4.51 3.73
CA GLU A 23 5.35 4.03 4.61
C GLU A 23 6.47 3.31 3.84
N SER A 24 6.11 2.46 2.87
CA SER A 24 7.09 1.81 1.97
C SER A 24 7.92 2.85 1.22
N ASN A 25 7.30 3.95 0.77
CA ASN A 25 8.02 5.06 0.12
C ASN A 25 9.00 5.77 1.08
N LYS A 26 8.61 5.98 2.34
CA LYS A 26 9.50 6.56 3.36
C LYS A 26 10.67 5.63 3.69
N ALA A 27 10.41 4.32 3.75
CA ALA A 27 11.46 3.33 4.01
C ALA A 27 12.48 3.25 2.86
N ALA A 28 12.03 3.36 1.61
CA ALA A 28 12.92 3.46 0.45
C ALA A 28 13.83 4.70 0.54
N ALA A 29 13.25 5.87 0.84
CA ALA A 29 14.02 7.11 1.00
C ALA A 29 15.05 7.02 2.15
N TYR A 30 14.66 6.40 3.28
CA TYR A 30 15.58 6.16 4.39
C TYR A 30 16.75 5.27 3.97
N VAL A 31 16.49 4.18 3.26
CA VAL A 31 17.55 3.28 2.78
C VAL A 31 18.47 3.99 1.78
N GLU A 32 17.93 4.80 0.89
CA GLU A 32 18.73 5.60 -0.05
C GLU A 32 19.65 6.59 0.67
N GLU A 33 19.17 7.23 1.73
CA GLU A 33 19.95 8.19 2.51
C GLU A 33 21.07 7.50 3.30
N TRP A 34 20.76 6.42 4.01
CA TRP A 34 21.66 5.85 5.02
C TRP A 34 22.59 4.75 4.49
N LEU A 35 22.27 4.09 3.36
CA LEU A 35 23.15 3.10 2.73
C LEU A 35 23.95 3.66 1.55
N LYS A 36 23.92 4.98 1.36
CA LYS A 36 24.79 5.64 0.38
C LYS A 36 26.18 5.81 0.99
N ILE A 37 27.14 5.05 0.46
CA ILE A 37 28.56 5.19 0.77
C ILE A 37 29.23 5.81 -0.45
N ASP A 38 29.65 7.06 -0.34
CA ASP A 38 30.29 7.85 -1.39
C ASP A 38 31.78 8.14 -1.10
N GLY A 39 32.49 8.64 -2.11
CA GLY A 39 33.83 9.21 -1.96
C GLY A 39 34.98 8.21 -1.78
N GLU A 40 36.11 8.75 -1.31
CA GLU A 40 37.40 8.07 -1.14
C GLU A 40 37.33 6.90 -0.13
N ASP A 41 36.40 6.97 0.83
CA ASP A 41 36.13 5.94 1.86
C ASP A 41 35.62 4.62 1.27
N SER A 42 34.92 4.67 0.13
CA SER A 42 34.45 3.46 -0.57
C SER A 42 35.60 2.56 -1.05
N ARG A 43 36.78 3.15 -1.33
CA ARG A 43 37.96 2.40 -1.79
C ARG A 43 38.65 1.66 -0.66
N MET A 44 38.67 2.25 0.54
CA MET A 44 39.29 1.65 1.73
C MET A 44 38.45 0.49 2.29
N TYR A 45 37.14 0.52 2.06
CA TYR A 45 36.18 -0.50 2.51
C TYR A 45 35.35 -1.10 1.37
N PHE A 46 35.99 -1.39 0.23
CA PHE A 46 35.32 -1.83 -1.01
C PHE A 46 34.28 -2.93 -0.81
N THR A 47 34.59 -3.97 -0.03
CA THR A 47 33.65 -5.08 0.23
C THR A 47 32.42 -4.61 1.00
N ALA A 48 32.58 -3.75 2.00
CA ALA A 48 31.46 -3.20 2.77
C ALA A 48 30.63 -2.22 1.93
N ALA A 49 31.29 -1.38 1.13
CA ALA A 49 30.62 -0.47 0.19
C ALA A 49 29.78 -1.22 -0.85
N SER A 50 30.33 -2.29 -1.43
CA SER A 50 29.59 -3.14 -2.38
C SER A 50 28.42 -3.87 -1.72
N ALA A 51 28.59 -4.37 -0.49
CA ALA A 51 27.51 -5.00 0.26
C ALA A 51 26.38 -4.01 0.59
N ALA A 52 26.72 -2.78 1.00
CA ALA A 52 25.76 -1.71 1.28
C ALA A 52 24.99 -1.30 0.02
N GLU A 53 25.69 -1.16 -1.12
CA GLU A 53 25.06 -0.87 -2.41
C GLU A 53 24.09 -1.97 -2.85
N ASN A 54 24.49 -3.24 -2.75
CA ASN A 54 23.62 -4.37 -3.08
C ASN A 54 22.39 -4.42 -2.16
N ALA A 55 22.58 -4.17 -0.86
CA ALA A 55 21.48 -4.11 0.09
C ALA A 55 20.52 -2.94 -0.24
N ARG A 56 21.06 -1.75 -0.53
CA ARG A 56 20.30 -0.58 -0.95
C ARG A 56 19.43 -0.90 -2.17
N ASN A 57 20.04 -1.39 -3.25
CA ASN A 57 19.32 -1.70 -4.49
C ASN A 57 18.22 -2.75 -4.24
N THR A 58 18.52 -3.81 -3.49
CA THR A 58 17.55 -4.86 -3.18
C THR A 58 16.37 -4.33 -2.35
N LEU A 59 16.65 -3.48 -1.36
CA LEU A 59 15.62 -2.90 -0.50
C LEU A 59 14.75 -1.90 -1.26
N THR A 60 15.35 -1.00 -2.04
CA THR A 60 14.61 -0.05 -2.90
C THR A 60 13.68 -0.79 -3.86
N ASP A 61 14.17 -1.80 -4.58
CA ASP A 61 13.36 -2.62 -5.49
C ASP A 61 12.19 -3.31 -4.77
N ASN A 62 12.41 -3.78 -3.55
CA ASN A 62 11.37 -4.45 -2.77
C ASN A 62 10.33 -3.46 -2.26
N TYR A 63 10.74 -2.28 -1.79
CA TYR A 63 9.80 -1.24 -1.36
C TYR A 63 8.96 -0.70 -2.51
N ASP A 64 9.52 -0.58 -3.72
CA ASP A 64 8.76 -0.21 -4.92
C ASP A 64 7.72 -1.27 -5.29
N LYS A 65 8.08 -2.55 -5.22
CA LYS A 65 7.13 -3.66 -5.44
C LYS A 65 6.02 -3.67 -4.40
N LEU A 66 6.35 -3.51 -3.11
CA LEU A 66 5.39 -3.46 -2.01
C LEU A 66 4.42 -2.28 -2.19
N LYS A 67 4.94 -1.08 -2.46
CA LYS A 67 4.15 0.12 -2.73
C LYS A 67 3.18 -0.10 -3.89
N LYS A 68 3.63 -0.73 -4.99
CA LYS A 68 2.78 -1.03 -6.14
C LYS A 68 1.62 -1.96 -5.74
N ILE A 69 1.93 -3.09 -5.10
CA ILE A 69 0.92 -4.08 -4.68
C ILE A 69 -0.07 -3.46 -3.69
N GLN A 70 0.41 -2.68 -2.74
CA GLN A 70 -0.42 -2.02 -1.73
C GLN A 70 -1.37 -0.99 -2.36
N ASN A 71 -0.90 -0.19 -3.32
CA ASN A 71 -1.75 0.75 -4.06
C ASN A 71 -2.80 0.05 -4.95
N GLU A 72 -2.41 -1.02 -5.62
CA GLU A 72 -3.33 -1.84 -6.43
C GLU A 72 -4.41 -2.47 -5.53
N ALA A 73 -4.01 -3.03 -4.39
CA ALA A 73 -4.94 -3.61 -3.43
C ALA A 73 -5.88 -2.56 -2.82
N ALA A 74 -5.37 -1.39 -2.43
CA ALA A 74 -6.19 -0.27 -1.93
C ALA A 74 -7.25 0.13 -2.97
N THR A 75 -6.85 0.25 -4.24
CA THR A 75 -7.76 0.62 -5.34
C THR A 75 -8.89 -0.40 -5.53
N GLU A 76 -8.58 -1.70 -5.50
CA GLU A 76 -9.61 -2.74 -5.65
C GLU A 76 -10.55 -2.81 -4.44
N ILE A 77 -10.03 -2.55 -3.24
CA ILE A 77 -10.81 -2.52 -2.01
C ILE A 77 -11.77 -1.33 -1.99
N ASP A 78 -11.31 -0.15 -2.44
CA ASP A 78 -12.17 1.02 -2.57
C ASP A 78 -13.30 0.82 -3.58
N LYS A 79 -13.01 0.13 -4.71
CA LYS A 79 -14.05 -0.27 -5.67
C LYS A 79 -15.06 -1.22 -5.04
N ALA A 80 -14.60 -2.20 -4.26
CA ALA A 80 -15.47 -3.14 -3.57
C ALA A 80 -16.36 -2.44 -2.53
N ALA A 81 -15.80 -1.55 -1.71
CA ALA A 81 -16.56 -0.74 -0.75
C ALA A 81 -17.64 0.10 -1.47
N SER A 82 -17.26 0.77 -2.55
CA SER A 82 -18.18 1.59 -3.36
C SER A 82 -19.31 0.75 -3.98
N LEU A 83 -19.01 -0.47 -4.42
CA LEU A 83 -20.01 -1.39 -4.96
C LEU A 83 -21.03 -1.79 -3.88
N TYR A 84 -20.56 -2.24 -2.71
CA TYR A 84 -21.45 -2.63 -1.62
C TYR A 84 -22.31 -1.46 -1.13
N GLN A 85 -21.73 -0.28 -0.96
CA GLN A 85 -22.49 0.91 -0.58
C GLN A 85 -23.60 1.25 -1.58
N ARG A 86 -23.33 1.10 -2.89
CA ARG A 86 -24.34 1.30 -3.94
C ARG A 86 -25.46 0.25 -3.88
N LEU A 87 -25.11 -1.01 -3.68
CA LEU A 87 -26.09 -2.09 -3.54
C LEU A 87 -27.00 -1.87 -2.33
N ASP A 88 -26.42 -1.50 -1.18
CA ASP A 88 -27.20 -1.19 0.03
C ASP A 88 -28.18 -0.03 -0.21
N GLN A 89 -27.75 1.02 -0.91
CA GLN A 89 -28.63 2.14 -1.29
C GLN A 89 -29.73 1.75 -2.28
N GLU A 90 -29.41 0.92 -3.27
CA GLU A 90 -30.39 0.43 -4.24
C GLU A 90 -31.44 -0.48 -3.59
N GLU A 91 -31.01 -1.33 -2.65
CA GLU A 91 -31.91 -2.20 -1.88
C GLU A 91 -32.80 -1.37 -0.94
N ALA A 92 -32.24 -0.40 -0.23
CA ALA A 92 -33.02 0.55 0.58
C ALA A 92 -34.10 1.27 -0.25
N ARG A 93 -33.74 1.80 -1.45
CA ARG A 93 -34.70 2.43 -2.36
C ARG A 93 -35.78 1.47 -2.88
N LYS A 94 -35.46 0.18 -3.05
CA LYS A 94 -36.45 -0.83 -3.43
C LYS A 94 -37.43 -1.10 -2.28
N LEU A 95 -36.93 -1.18 -1.05
CA LEU A 95 -37.79 -1.30 0.14
C LEU A 95 -38.72 -0.09 0.25
N ASP A 96 -38.21 1.14 0.19
CA ASP A 96 -39.03 2.35 0.32
C ASP A 96 -40.21 2.34 -0.67
N ARG A 97 -39.95 2.02 -1.94
CA ARG A 97 -41.00 1.90 -2.98
C ARG A 97 -42.00 0.76 -2.76
N SER A 98 -41.65 -0.25 -1.97
CA SER A 98 -42.53 -1.39 -1.69
C SER A 98 -43.46 -1.16 -0.49
N TYR A 99 -43.19 -0.12 0.30
CA TYR A 99 -44.00 0.31 1.44
C TYR A 99 -44.82 1.58 1.18
N GLU A 100 -44.71 2.18 -0.01
CA GLU A 100 -45.66 3.15 -0.57
C GLU A 100 -46.84 2.44 -1.26
#